data_AF-A0A7S4CKN1-F1
#
_entry.id   AF-A0A7S4CKN1-F1
#
_cell.length_a   1.000
_cell.length_b   1.000
_cell.length_c   1.000
_cell.angle_alpha   90.00
_cell.angle_beta   90.00
_cell.angle_gamma   90.00
#
_symmetry.space_group_name_H-M   'P 1'
#
loop_
_entity.id
_entity.type
_entity.pdbx_description
1 polymer ?
#
loop_
_entity_poly.entity_id
_entity_poly.type
_entity_poly.pdbx_seq_one_letter_code
_entity_poly.pdbx_strand_id
1 'polypeptide(L)'
;YRPQCWWWEAMVTLRKLLLVLVLVFVPGQRLRAYLGLLVIGAAFVIHVLAWPFVEPKYNKMEWISLLSAILTLLCGLIVLESPELHPVIPAVITVGVMALQCAVVLYLLYFVLRAMTQALWEAVAPPDGTINPNPDVYLTEPREFAPTLCVGVLAQPPRKDLTPRGPTLKEPAAQP
;
A
#
# COMPACT_ATOMS: atom_id res chain seq x y z
N TYR A 1 7.78 7.02 -4.42
CA TYR A 1 7.23 7.23 -3.06
C TYR A 1 6.77 8.66 -2.88
N ARG A 2 5.82 8.94 -1.98
CA ARG A 2 5.56 10.34 -1.58
C ARG A 2 6.86 10.92 -1.00
N PRO A 3 7.21 12.20 -1.25
CA PRO A 3 8.47 12.79 -0.79
C PRO A 3 8.69 12.66 0.73
N GLN A 4 7.60 12.62 1.50
CA GLN A 4 7.60 12.50 2.95
C GLN A 4 7.90 11.07 3.47
N CYS A 5 7.89 10.07 2.58
CA CYS A 5 8.03 8.64 2.90
C CYS A 5 9.24 8.01 2.20
N TRP A 6 10.33 8.76 2.01
CA TRP A 6 11.56 8.23 1.38
C TRP A 6 12.18 7.05 2.15
N TRP A 7 11.97 7.01 3.48
CA TRP A 7 12.43 5.93 4.36
C TRP A 7 11.62 4.63 4.22
N TRP A 8 10.57 4.60 3.39
CA TRP A 8 9.69 3.44 3.28
C TRP A 8 10.39 2.20 2.71
N GLU A 9 11.30 2.35 1.75
CA GLU A 9 12.09 1.23 1.21
C GLU A 9 12.96 0.58 2.31
N ALA A 10 13.54 1.40 3.18
CA ALA A 10 14.28 0.93 4.34
C ALA A 10 13.36 0.18 5.33
N MET A 11 12.13 0.67 5.56
CA MET A 11 11.14 -0.02 6.38
C MET A 11 10.75 -1.39 5.81
N VAL A 12 10.50 -1.50 4.50
CA VAL A 12 10.17 -2.77 3.85
C VAL A 12 11.33 -3.77 3.99
N THR A 13 12.56 -3.30 3.87
CA THR A 13 13.76 -4.14 4.02
C THR A 13 13.96 -4.55 5.48
N LEU A 14 13.80 -3.61 6.42
CA LEU A 14 13.87 -3.86 7.86
C LEU A 14 12.83 -4.90 8.28
N ARG A 15 11.59 -4.81 7.78
CA ARG A 15 10.54 -5.81 8.03
C ARG A 15 10.99 -7.21 7.63
N LYS A 16 11.54 -7.37 6.42
CA LYS A 16 12.05 -8.67 5.93
C LYS A 16 13.18 -9.18 6.82
N LEU A 17 14.10 -8.29 7.19
CA LEU A 17 15.20 -8.62 8.10
C LEU A 17 14.68 -9.10 9.46
N LEU A 18 13.75 -8.37 10.08
CA LEU A 18 13.15 -8.74 11.37
C LEU A 18 12.46 -10.12 11.31
N LEU A 19 11.75 -10.43 10.23
CA LEU A 19 11.13 -11.74 10.06
C LEU A 19 12.16 -12.87 9.97
N VAL A 20 13.24 -12.65 9.22
CA VAL A 20 14.34 -13.62 9.14
C VAL A 20 15.00 -13.79 10.50
N LEU A 21 15.24 -12.70 11.24
CA LEU A 21 15.81 -12.76 12.58
C LEU A 21 14.91 -13.55 13.54
N VAL A 22 13.60 -13.29 13.53
CA VAL A 22 12.62 -14.04 14.33
C VAL A 22 12.64 -15.52 13.94
N LEU A 23 12.65 -15.83 12.64
CA LEU A 23 12.62 -17.21 12.16
C LEU A 23 13.87 -18.01 12.56
N VAL A 24 15.05 -17.38 12.49
CA VAL A 24 16.35 -18.04 12.71
C VAL A 24 16.73 -18.10 14.19
N PHE A 25 16.62 -16.98 14.92
CA PHE A 25 17.22 -16.85 16.25
C PHE A 25 16.27 -17.19 17.39
N VAL A 26 14.95 -17.10 17.20
CA VAL A 26 14.00 -17.37 18.28
C VAL A 26 13.86 -18.88 18.45
N PRO A 27 13.99 -19.46 19.65
CA PRO A 27 13.70 -20.87 19.88
C PRO A 27 12.18 -21.09 20.04
N GLY A 28 11.70 -22.24 19.58
CA GLY A 28 10.31 -22.65 19.75
C GLY A 28 9.35 -22.15 18.66
N GLN A 29 8.58 -23.08 18.09
CA GLN A 29 7.69 -22.80 16.97
C GLN A 29 6.56 -21.81 17.31
N ARG A 30 6.00 -21.92 18.52
CA ARG A 30 4.92 -21.03 19.00
C ARG A 30 5.40 -19.60 19.14
N LEU A 31 6.52 -19.40 19.84
CA LEU A 31 7.09 -18.07 20.05
C LEU A 31 7.49 -17.40 18.73
N ARG A 32 8.07 -18.15 17.78
CA ARG A 32 8.34 -17.67 16.42
C ARG A 32 7.07 -17.18 15.72
N ALA A 33 5.98 -17.93 15.80
CA ALA A 33 4.71 -17.55 15.16
C ALA A 33 4.12 -16.27 15.77
N TYR A 34 4.08 -16.14 17.10
CA TYR A 34 3.60 -14.92 17.76
C TYR A 34 4.46 -13.70 17.43
N LEU A 35 5.79 -13.82 17.48
CA LEU A 35 6.69 -12.72 17.16
C LEU A 35 6.62 -12.34 15.68
N GLY A 36 6.50 -13.33 14.78
CA GLY A 36 6.28 -13.08 13.36
C GLY A 36 4.97 -12.33 13.11
N LEU A 37 3.90 -12.71 13.81
CA LEU A 37 2.61 -12.03 13.73
C LEU A 37 2.69 -10.59 14.26
N LEU A 38 3.44 -10.36 15.35
CA LEU A 38 3.67 -9.01 15.89
C LEU A 38 4.44 -8.13 14.90
N VAL A 39 5.50 -8.65 14.27
CA VAL A 39 6.29 -7.92 13.27
C VAL A 39 5.44 -7.55 12.05
N ILE A 40 4.69 -8.50 11.49
CA ILE A 40 3.80 -8.23 10.36
C ILE A 40 2.67 -7.28 10.75
N GLY A 41 2.06 -7.47 11.93
CA GLY A 41 0.98 -6.62 12.43
C GLY A 41 1.42 -5.17 12.62
N ALA A 42 2.58 -4.96 13.23
CA ALA A 42 3.18 -3.63 13.36
C ALA A 42 3.45 -3.00 11.99
N ALA A 43 4.00 -3.77 11.06
CA ALA A 43 4.24 -3.31 9.69
C ALA A 43 2.93 -2.94 8.95
N PHE A 44 1.86 -3.70 9.16
CA PHE A 44 0.54 -3.43 8.60
C PHE A 44 -0.04 -2.12 9.14
N VAL A 45 0.01 -1.90 10.45
CA VAL A 45 -0.44 -0.64 11.07
C VAL A 45 0.36 0.54 10.52
N ILE A 46 1.69 0.42 10.47
CA ILE A 46 2.56 1.48 9.92
C ILE A 46 2.22 1.75 8.44
N HIS A 47 1.94 0.72 7.64
CA HIS A 47 1.54 0.88 6.23
C HIS A 47 0.21 1.60 6.05
N VAL A 48 -0.80 1.22 6.84
CA VAL A 48 -2.12 1.88 6.81
C VAL A 48 -2.02 3.35 7.21
N LEU A 49 -1.19 3.68 8.20
CA LEU A 49 -1.00 5.05 8.67
C LEU A 49 -0.15 5.90 7.71
N ALA A 50 0.90 5.34 7.12
CA ALA A 50 1.85 6.09 6.31
C ALA A 50 1.39 6.31 4.86
N TRP A 51 0.59 5.39 4.30
CA TRP A 51 0.09 5.44 2.92
C TRP A 51 1.16 5.87 1.88
N PRO A 52 2.30 5.16 1.84
CA PRO A 52 3.58 5.65 1.34
C PRO A 52 3.65 5.81 -0.20
N PHE A 53 2.83 5.07 -0.95
CA PHE A 53 2.84 5.11 -2.41
C PHE A 53 2.01 6.28 -2.93
N VAL A 54 2.48 6.90 -4.02
CA VAL A 54 1.78 8.00 -4.69
C VAL A 54 0.51 7.47 -5.33
N GLU A 55 0.63 6.36 -6.08
CA GLU A 55 -0.51 5.72 -6.72
C GLU A 55 -1.28 4.86 -5.70
N PRO A 56 -2.60 5.12 -5.48
CA PRO A 56 -3.41 4.37 -4.52
C PRO A 56 -3.45 2.85 -4.77
N LYS A 57 -3.29 2.44 -6.04
CA LYS A 57 -3.27 1.02 -6.45
C LYS A 57 -2.15 0.23 -5.76
N TYR A 58 -0.96 0.80 -5.62
CA TYR A 58 0.18 0.13 -4.98
C TYR A 58 -0.02 0.01 -3.47
N ASN A 59 -0.67 0.99 -2.84
CA ASN A 59 -1.03 0.91 -1.42
C ASN A 59 -2.02 -0.24 -1.16
N LYS A 60 -3.01 -0.42 -2.04
CA LYS A 60 -3.97 -1.54 -1.96
C LYS A 60 -3.28 -2.90 -2.11
N MET A 61 -2.33 -3.03 -3.03
CA MET A 61 -1.59 -4.29 -3.21
C MET A 61 -0.75 -4.66 -2.00
N GLU A 62 -0.01 -3.70 -1.47
CA GLU A 62 0.79 -3.93 -0.27
C GLU A 62 -0.13 -4.28 0.92
N TRP A 63 -1.27 -3.60 1.06
CA TRP A 63 -2.28 -3.93 2.08
C TRP A 63 -2.83 -5.35 1.95
N ILE A 64 -3.22 -5.78 0.74
CA ILE A 64 -3.70 -7.15 0.48
C ILE A 64 -2.60 -8.17 0.82
N SER A 65 -1.36 -7.90 0.41
CA SER A 65 -0.24 -8.80 0.67
C SER A 65 0.05 -8.95 2.17
N LEU A 66 0.06 -7.84 2.91
CA LEU A 66 0.27 -7.85 4.36
C LEU A 66 -0.88 -8.54 5.10
N LEU A 67 -2.13 -8.26 4.70
CA LEU A 67 -3.29 -8.93 5.28
C LEU A 67 -3.25 -10.44 5.04
N SER A 68 -2.87 -10.88 3.82
CA SER A 68 -2.74 -12.31 3.50
C SER A 68 -1.66 -12.99 4.36
N ALA A 69 -0.56 -12.28 4.66
CA ALA A 69 0.49 -12.77 5.54
C ALA A 69 0.01 -12.89 7.00
N ILE A 70 -0.76 -11.92 7.50
CA ILE A 70 -1.40 -11.98 8.84
C ILE A 70 -2.32 -13.21 8.92
N LEU A 71 -3.21 -13.39 7.94
CA LEU A 71 -4.14 -14.52 7.92
C LEU A 71 -3.40 -15.87 7.89
N THR A 72 -2.32 -15.94 7.11
CA THR A 72 -1.48 -17.15 7.03
C THR A 72 -0.82 -17.48 8.37
N LEU A 73 -0.25 -16.48 9.05
CA LEU A 73 0.34 -16.67 10.37
C LEU A 73 -0.71 -17.03 11.43
N LEU A 74 -1.90 -16.44 11.38
CA LEU A 74 -3.02 -16.78 12.26
C LEU A 74 -3.50 -18.23 12.05
N CYS A 75 -3.70 -18.65 10.81
CA CYS A 75 -4.08 -20.03 10.50
C CYS A 75 -3.00 -21.02 10.94
N GLY A 76 -1.72 -20.69 10.71
CA GLY A 76 -0.60 -21.52 11.18
C GLY A 76 -0.56 -21.63 12.71
N LEU A 77 -0.88 -20.55 13.42
CA LEU A 77 -0.97 -20.54 14.88
C LEU A 77 -2.11 -21.41 15.41
N ILE A 78 -3.30 -21.33 14.79
CA ILE A 78 -4.47 -22.16 15.14
C ILE A 78 -4.12 -23.65 15.03
N VAL A 79 -3.46 -24.04 13.93
CA VAL A 79 -3.01 -25.42 13.70
C VAL A 79 -1.99 -25.85 14.77
N LEU A 80 -1.11 -24.95 15.20
CA LEU A 80 -0.07 -25.25 16.17
C LEU A 80 -0.58 -25.36 17.62
N GLU A 81 -1.63 -24.62 17.96
CA GLU A 81 -2.24 -24.64 19.30
C GLU A 81 -3.21 -25.81 19.52
N SER A 82 -3.69 -26.43 18.44
CA SER A 82 -4.79 -27.39 18.52
C SER A 82 -4.36 -28.81 18.10
N PRO A 83 -3.44 -29.48 18.84
CA PRO A 83 -2.93 -30.80 18.46
C PRO A 83 -4.00 -31.90 18.55
N GLU A 84 -5.06 -31.69 19.33
CA GLU A 84 -6.15 -32.65 19.53
C GLU A 84 -7.20 -32.63 18.40
N LEU A 85 -7.05 -31.76 17.40
CA LEU A 85 -7.98 -31.71 16.26
C LEU A 85 -7.83 -32.96 15.39
N HIS A 86 -8.96 -33.40 14.83
CA HIS A 86 -8.96 -34.47 13.84
C HIS A 86 -8.02 -34.11 12.67
N PRO A 87 -7.17 -35.05 12.18
CA PRO A 87 -6.09 -34.76 11.23
C PRO A 87 -6.54 -34.12 9.91
N VAL A 88 -7.81 -34.28 9.55
CA VAL A 88 -8.41 -33.65 8.36
C VAL A 88 -8.48 -32.12 8.49
N ILE A 89 -8.73 -31.59 9.68
CA ILE A 89 -8.89 -30.14 9.91
C ILE A 89 -7.60 -29.35 9.57
N PRO A 90 -6.42 -29.67 10.13
CA PRO A 90 -5.19 -28.94 9.78
C PRO A 90 -4.80 -29.13 8.31
N ALA A 91 -5.11 -30.28 7.69
CA ALA A 91 -4.90 -30.49 6.27
C ALA A 91 -5.76 -29.53 5.42
N VAL A 92 -7.05 -29.40 5.73
CA VAL A 92 -7.97 -28.48 5.05
C VAL A 92 -7.52 -27.03 5.21
N ILE A 93 -7.14 -26.61 6.43
CA ILE A 93 -6.64 -25.26 6.70
C ILE A 93 -5.37 -24.99 5.87
N THR A 94 -4.42 -25.92 5.86
CA THR A 94 -3.15 -25.76 5.15
C THR A 94 -3.35 -25.66 3.64
N VAL A 95 -4.20 -26.53 3.06
CA VAL A 95 -4.56 -26.47 1.63
C VAL A 95 -5.27 -25.16 1.30
N GLY A 96 -6.19 -24.70 2.15
CA GLY A 96 -6.90 -23.43 1.97
C GLY A 96 -5.96 -22.23 2.01
N VAL A 97 -5.04 -22.18 2.98
CA VAL A 97 -4.01 -21.14 3.07
C VAL A 97 -3.08 -21.17 1.85
N MET A 98 -2.68 -22.35 1.39
CA MET A 98 -1.83 -22.48 0.21
C MET A 98 -2.56 -21.99 -1.05
N ALA A 99 -3.83 -22.34 -1.23
CA ALA A 99 -4.66 -21.85 -2.32
C ALA A 99 -4.83 -20.32 -2.27
N LEU A 100 -5.09 -19.76 -1.08
CA LEU A 100 -5.17 -18.31 -0.87
C LEU A 100 -3.85 -17.62 -1.28
N GLN A 101 -2.71 -18.16 -0.86
CA GLN A 101 -1.40 -17.59 -1.20
C GLN A 101 -1.10 -17.68 -2.69
N CYS A 102 -1.40 -18.81 -3.32
CA CYS A 102 -1.32 -18.93 -4.77
C CYS A 102 -2.20 -17.89 -5.47
N ALA A 103 -3.44 -17.69 -5.02
CA ALA A 103 -4.34 -16.70 -5.60
C ALA A 103 -3.81 -15.26 -5.46
N VAL A 104 -3.27 -14.90 -4.28
CA VAL A 104 -2.66 -13.58 -4.04
C VAL A 104 -1.43 -13.39 -4.94
N VAL A 105 -0.54 -14.38 -5.03
CA VAL A 105 0.65 -14.31 -5.89
C VAL A 105 0.26 -14.19 -7.36
N LEU A 106 -0.69 -14.99 -7.84
CA LEU A 106 -1.18 -14.92 -9.22
C LEU A 106 -1.82 -13.56 -9.52
N TYR A 107 -2.61 -13.02 -8.59
CA TYR A 107 -3.21 -11.70 -8.71
C TYR A 107 -2.14 -10.60 -8.82
N LEU A 108 -1.14 -10.61 -7.94
CA LEU A 108 -0.04 -9.64 -7.97
C LEU A 108 0.80 -9.78 -9.23
N LEU A 109 1.10 -11.00 -9.67
CA LEU A 109 1.85 -11.28 -10.89
C LEU A 109 1.10 -10.79 -12.12
N TYR A 110 -0.20 -11.11 -12.25
CA TYR A 110 -1.05 -10.60 -13.32
C TYR A 110 -1.03 -9.07 -13.38
N PHE A 111 -1.13 -8.42 -12.21
CA PHE A 111 -1.09 -6.96 -12.15
C PHE A 111 0.26 -6.39 -12.60
N VAL A 112 1.38 -6.95 -12.12
CA VAL A 112 2.72 -6.51 -12.50
C VAL A 112 2.98 -6.73 -13.99
N LEU A 113 2.59 -7.89 -14.54
CA LEU A 113 2.72 -8.19 -15.96
C LEU A 113 1.93 -7.20 -16.82
N ARG A 114 0.68 -6.88 -16.44
CA ARG A 114 -0.12 -5.87 -17.14
C ARG A 114 0.52 -4.49 -17.08
N ALA A 115 1.06 -4.08 -15.93
CA ALA A 115 1.74 -2.80 -15.79
C ALA A 115 3.03 -2.75 -16.64
N MET A 116 3.78 -3.84 -16.69
CA MET A 116 5.00 -3.95 -17.48
C MET A 116 4.73 -3.95 -18.98
N THR A 117 3.69 -4.65 -19.46
CA THR A 117 3.32 -4.64 -20.88
C THR A 117 2.88 -3.26 -21.35
N GLN A 118 2.21 -2.49 -20.50
CA GLN A 118 1.86 -1.09 -20.80
C GLN A 118 3.11 -0.22 -20.92
N ALA A 119 4.05 -0.32 -19.97
CA ALA A 119 5.30 0.45 -20.04
C ALA A 119 6.16 0.06 -21.25
N LEU A 120 6.22 -1.22 -21.59
CA LEU A 120 6.93 -1.70 -22.78
C LEU A 120 6.26 -1.22 -24.07
N TRP A 121 4.92 -1.21 -24.13
CA TRP A 121 4.18 -0.70 -25.27
C TRP A 121 4.50 0.78 -25.52
N GLU A 122 4.53 1.60 -24.46
CA GLU A 122 4.90 3.01 -24.55
C GLU A 122 6.35 3.23 -24.99
N ALA A 123 7.28 2.39 -24.53
CA ALA A 123 8.69 2.49 -24.93
C ALA A 123 8.95 2.06 -26.38
N VAL A 124 8.11 1.19 -26.95
CA VAL A 124 8.24 0.67 -28.32
C VAL A 124 7.43 1.49 -29.33
N ALA A 125 6.43 2.27 -28.88
CA ALA A 125 5.56 3.02 -29.78
C ALA A 125 6.36 4.03 -30.65
N PRO A 126 6.18 4.01 -31.98
CA PRO A 126 6.90 4.91 -32.88
C PRO A 126 6.52 6.38 -32.64
N PRO A 127 7.47 7.33 -32.77
CA PRO A 127 7.28 8.75 -32.45
C PRO A 127 6.27 9.47 -33.35
N ASP A 128 5.85 8.86 -34.46
CA ASP A 128 4.99 9.49 -35.46
C ASP A 128 3.51 9.59 -35.03
N GLY A 129 3.13 9.05 -33.85
CA GLY A 129 1.84 9.35 -33.21
C GLY A 129 0.58 8.89 -33.96
N THR A 130 0.70 8.11 -35.03
CA THR A 130 -0.40 7.79 -35.95
C THR A 130 -1.21 6.54 -35.63
N ILE A 131 -1.09 5.92 -34.45
CA ILE A 131 -1.95 4.80 -34.06
C ILE A 131 -2.37 4.94 -32.59
N ASN A 132 -3.52 5.60 -32.37
CA ASN A 132 -4.30 5.47 -31.13
C ASN A 132 -5.56 4.62 -31.39
N PRO A 133 -5.52 3.32 -31.08
CA PRO A 133 -6.71 2.48 -31.01
C PRO A 133 -6.72 1.78 -29.65
N ASN A 134 -6.95 2.49 -28.53
CA ASN A 134 -7.97 1.98 -27.58
C ASN A 134 -8.34 2.97 -26.45
N PRO A 135 -9.64 3.00 -26.04
CA PRO A 135 -10.26 4.03 -25.20
C PRO A 135 -10.16 3.84 -23.68
N ASP A 136 -9.46 2.82 -23.17
CA ASP A 136 -9.52 2.49 -21.73
C ASP A 136 -8.57 3.31 -20.84
N VAL A 137 -7.83 4.26 -21.41
CA VAL A 137 -6.83 5.07 -20.69
C VAL A 137 -7.46 6.21 -19.87
N TYR A 138 -8.77 6.49 -20.03
CA TYR A 138 -9.46 7.56 -19.29
C TYR A 138 -10.52 7.12 -18.28
N LEU A 139 -10.70 5.81 -18.00
CA LEU A 139 -11.59 5.36 -16.92
C LEU A 139 -10.91 5.38 -15.53
N THR A 140 -9.94 6.27 -15.33
CA THR A 140 -9.65 6.80 -14.00
C THR A 140 -10.49 8.05 -13.79
N GLU A 141 -11.63 7.85 -13.14
CA GLU A 141 -12.15 8.59 -11.96
C GLU A 141 -13.61 8.10 -11.76
N PRO A 142 -13.94 7.65 -10.55
CA PRO A 142 -14.66 8.60 -9.72
C PRO A 142 -13.84 8.94 -8.49
N ARG A 143 -13.66 10.25 -8.32
CA ARG A 143 -13.46 10.95 -7.05
C ARG A 143 -14.25 10.26 -5.92
N GLU A 144 -13.68 10.36 -4.73
CA GLU A 144 -14.26 10.01 -3.43
C GLU A 144 -14.07 8.57 -2.95
N PHE A 145 -12.82 8.21 -2.69
CA PHE A 145 -12.53 7.64 -1.37
C PHE A 145 -11.46 8.51 -0.73
N ALA A 146 -11.92 9.59 -0.09
CA ALA A 146 -11.17 10.22 0.99
C ALA A 146 -11.41 9.36 2.24
N PRO A 147 -10.46 8.52 2.69
CA PRO A 147 -10.43 8.18 4.10
C PRO A 147 -10.03 9.46 4.83
N THR A 148 -11.02 10.32 5.08
CA THR A 148 -10.94 11.41 6.05
C THR A 148 -10.91 10.77 7.43
N LEU A 149 -9.83 10.08 7.78
CA LEU A 149 -9.58 9.72 9.17
C LEU A 149 -8.08 9.57 9.43
N CYS A 150 -7.60 10.56 10.16
CA CYS A 150 -6.54 10.46 11.17
C CYS A 150 -5.08 10.35 10.71
N VAL A 151 -4.48 11.50 10.35
CA VAL A 151 -3.41 12.14 11.15
C VAL A 151 -3.52 13.66 11.00
N GLY A 152 -4.62 14.21 11.49
CA GLY A 152 -4.86 15.65 11.63
C GLY A 152 -4.59 16.14 13.05
N VAL A 153 -3.46 15.75 13.65
CA VAL A 153 -2.95 16.36 14.88
C VAL A 153 -1.45 16.44 14.69
N LEU A 154 -1.00 17.55 14.10
CA LEU A 154 0.15 18.35 14.52
C LEU A 154 0.41 19.41 13.45
N ALA A 155 0.10 20.66 13.81
CA ALA A 155 0.60 21.89 13.22
C ALA A 155 0.27 22.16 11.73
N GLN A 156 -0.95 22.65 11.46
CA GLN A 156 -1.04 23.69 10.44
C GLN A 156 -0.44 24.98 11.04
N PRO A 157 0.63 25.55 10.45
CA PRO A 157 1.13 26.84 10.90
C PRO A 157 0.07 27.92 10.66
N PRO A 158 0.02 28.97 11.51
CA PRO A 158 -0.95 30.04 11.38
C PRO A 158 -0.81 30.71 10.01
N ARG A 159 -1.88 30.67 9.23
CA ARG A 159 -2.00 31.31 7.92
C ARG A 159 -1.89 32.83 8.10
N LYS A 160 -0.69 33.37 7.85
CA LYS A 160 -0.43 34.82 7.81
C LYS A 160 -0.82 35.39 6.45
N ASP A 161 -2.12 35.41 6.15
CA ASP A 161 -2.65 36.14 5.00
C ASP A 161 -3.38 37.39 5.50
N LEU A 162 -2.59 38.41 5.88
CA LEU A 162 -3.02 39.79 6.06
C LEU A 162 -2.20 40.65 5.10
N THR A 163 -2.65 40.75 3.85
CA THR A 163 -2.24 41.84 2.96
C THR A 163 -3.35 42.89 2.94
N PRO A 164 -3.07 44.15 3.33
CA PRO A 164 -4.03 45.24 3.24
C PRO A 164 -4.35 45.57 1.78
N ARG A 165 -5.64 45.70 1.46
CA ARG A 165 -6.11 46.34 0.22
C ARG A 165 -5.55 47.76 0.17
N GLY A 166 -4.70 48.03 -0.83
CA GLY A 166 -4.23 49.38 -1.14
C GLY A 166 -5.37 50.29 -1.65
N PRO A 167 -5.24 51.61 -1.50
CA PRO A 167 -6.27 52.57 -1.84
C PRO A 167 -6.36 52.79 -3.36
N THR A 168 -7.59 52.72 -3.88
CA THR A 168 -7.96 53.15 -5.23
C THR A 168 -7.69 54.63 -5.42
N LEU A 169 -6.71 54.96 -6.28
CA LEU A 169 -6.48 56.29 -6.83
C LEU A 169 -7.68 56.72 -7.69
N LYS A 170 -8.30 57.84 -7.30
CA LYS A 170 -9.26 58.59 -8.12
C LYS A 170 -8.50 59.32 -9.22
N GLU A 171 -8.92 59.14 -10.47
CA GLU A 171 -8.46 59.91 -11.63
C GLU A 171 -9.44 61.08 -11.90
N PRO A 172 -8.96 62.33 -12.10
CA PRO A 172 -9.83 63.47 -12.37
C PRO A 172 -9.95 63.81 -13.87
N ALA A 173 -11.19 64.11 -14.27
CA ALA A 173 -11.71 65.01 -15.30
C ALA A 173 -10.84 65.47 -16.49
N ALA A 174 -11.43 65.38 -17.70
CA ALA A 174 -11.25 66.40 -18.74
C ALA A 174 -12.56 66.59 -19.54
N GLN A 175 -13.12 67.80 -19.45
CA GLN A 175 -14.14 68.37 -20.34
C GLN A 175 -13.47 68.94 -21.60
N PRO A 176 -14.19 69.01 -22.73
CA PRO A 176 -14.14 70.16 -23.62
C PRO A 176 -15.36 71.07 -23.45
#